data_AF-A0AAI9DJ12-F1
#
_entry.id   AF-A0AAI9DJ12-F1
#
_cell.length_a   1.000
_cell.length_b   1.000
_cell.length_c   1.000
_cell.angle_alpha   90.00
_cell.angle_beta   90.00
_cell.angle_gamma   90.00
#
_symmetry.space_group_name_H-M   'P 1'
#
loop_
_entity.id
_entity.type
_entity.pdbx_description
1 polymer ?
#
loop_
_entity_poly.entity_id
_entity_poly.type
_entity_poly.pdbx_seq_one_letter_code
_entity_poly.pdbx_strand_id
1 'polypeptide(L)'
;MKTRRNNSFNLKRRLIHLDSDEKRQLPELIEKVRYGGNPEHKKNPGDFGLTPPMAPRPGKALCDVAGIFRRRDALALLKEGIRSDCVSDRFEKGWPKNVWAVTGCNLVLESQLENPQTGSYHGYPLPGNDPMAAEVLARWKRRKND
;
A
#
# COMPACT_ATOMS: atom_id res chain seq x y z
N MET A 1 -16.28 -20.97 8.84
CA MET A 1 -15.47 -21.40 7.66
C MET A 1 -14.33 -20.41 7.47
N LYS A 2 -13.07 -20.87 7.57
CA LYS A 2 -11.88 -20.04 7.29
C LYS A 2 -11.75 -19.88 5.79
N THR A 3 -11.96 -18.68 5.26
CA THR A 3 -11.74 -18.37 3.84
C THR A 3 -10.27 -18.59 3.54
N ARG A 4 -9.93 -19.67 2.81
CA ARG A 4 -8.60 -19.85 2.23
C ARG A 4 -8.35 -18.65 1.33
N ARG A 5 -7.42 -17.76 1.69
CA ARG A 5 -6.93 -16.73 0.78
C ARG A 5 -6.21 -17.49 -0.33
N ASN A 6 -6.81 -17.51 -1.52
CA ASN A 6 -6.28 -18.22 -2.68
C ASN A 6 -4.85 -17.75 -2.96
N ASN A 7 -3.93 -18.71 -3.04
CA ASN A 7 -2.52 -18.53 -3.39
C ASN A 7 -2.33 -18.27 -4.90
N SER A 8 -3.39 -17.86 -5.61
CA SER A 8 -3.38 -17.66 -7.06
C SER A 8 -2.88 -16.26 -7.38
N PHE A 9 -1.92 -16.18 -8.30
CA PHE A 9 -1.44 -14.92 -8.87
C PHE A 9 -2.63 -14.08 -9.37
N ASN A 10 -2.85 -12.91 -8.75
CA ASN A 10 -3.92 -12.02 -9.20
C ASN A 10 -3.41 -11.25 -10.42
N LEU A 11 -3.86 -11.66 -11.62
CA LEU A 11 -3.46 -11.04 -12.89
C LEU A 11 -3.71 -9.52 -12.95
N LYS A 12 -4.54 -8.96 -12.05
CA LYS A 12 -4.79 -7.50 -11.96
C LYS A 12 -3.78 -6.75 -11.10
N ARG A 13 -2.91 -7.46 -10.36
CA ARG A 13 -1.81 -6.91 -9.57
C ARG A 13 -0.52 -7.15 -10.33
N ARG A 14 -0.03 -6.11 -11.00
CA ARG A 14 1.25 -6.11 -11.70
C ARG A 14 1.95 -4.78 -11.46
N LEU A 15 3.27 -4.84 -11.34
CA LEU A 15 4.12 -3.65 -11.25
C LEU A 15 4.20 -2.95 -12.60
N ILE A 16 4.29 -1.63 -12.57
CA ILE A 16 4.64 -0.83 -13.73
C ILE A 16 5.99 -1.30 -14.32
N HIS A 17 6.08 -1.24 -15.65
CA HIS A 17 7.32 -1.45 -16.37
C HIS A 17 8.25 -0.24 -16.18
N LEU A 18 9.57 -0.47 -16.15
CA LEU A 18 10.54 0.58 -15.80
C LEU A 18 10.68 1.67 -16.87
N ASP A 19 10.18 1.41 -18.08
CA ASP A 19 10.21 2.24 -19.29
C ASP A 19 8.84 2.87 -19.63
N SER A 20 7.81 2.67 -18.81
CA SER A 20 6.48 3.20 -19.09
C SER A 20 6.42 4.72 -18.93
N ASP A 21 5.66 5.39 -19.80
CA ASP A 21 5.51 6.85 -19.79
C ASP A 21 4.81 7.37 -18.52
N GLU A 22 3.93 6.58 -17.92
CA GLU A 22 3.30 6.88 -16.63
C GLU A 22 4.32 7.06 -15.51
N LYS A 23 5.50 6.44 -15.62
CA LYS A 23 6.60 6.62 -14.67
C LYS A 23 7.04 8.08 -14.56
N ARG A 24 6.97 8.83 -15.67
CA ARG A 24 7.35 10.25 -15.70
C ARG A 24 6.46 11.12 -14.80
N GLN A 25 5.26 10.64 -14.48
CA GLN A 25 4.28 11.35 -13.65
C GLN A 25 4.43 11.05 -12.16
N LEU A 26 5.15 9.98 -11.77
CA LEU A 26 5.27 9.55 -10.38
C LEU A 26 5.84 10.62 -9.43
N PRO A 27 6.85 11.44 -9.82
CA PRO A 27 7.32 12.55 -8.98
C PRO A 27 6.21 13.51 -8.56
N GLU A 28 5.29 13.84 -9.48
CA GLU A 28 4.16 14.70 -9.15
C GLU A 28 3.13 14.01 -8.25
N LEU A 29 2.92 12.70 -8.43
CA LEU A 29 1.99 11.95 -7.60
C LEU A 29 2.45 11.94 -6.13
N ILE A 30 3.75 11.82 -5.88
CA ILE A 30 4.32 11.82 -4.52
C ILE A 30 3.91 13.06 -3.71
N GLU A 31 3.81 14.22 -4.35
CA GLU A 31 3.40 15.47 -3.69
C GLU A 31 1.90 15.54 -3.44
N LYS A 32 1.10 14.89 -4.30
CA LYS A 32 -0.36 15.01 -4.29
C LYS A 32 -1.07 13.88 -3.53
N VAL A 33 -0.45 12.69 -3.38
CA VAL A 33 -1.08 11.53 -2.74
C VAL A 33 -1.49 11.79 -1.29
N ARG A 34 -2.60 11.17 -0.91
CA ARG A 34 -3.17 11.24 0.43
C ARG A 34 -3.40 9.84 0.99
N TYR A 35 -3.40 9.74 2.31
CA TYR A 35 -3.71 8.50 3.01
C TYR A 35 -4.97 8.67 3.84
N GLY A 36 -6.13 8.24 3.32
CA GLY A 36 -7.44 8.39 3.97
C GLY A 36 -7.57 7.48 5.19
N GLY A 37 -7.28 6.19 4.95
CA GLY A 37 -7.05 5.19 5.97
C GLY A 37 -8.32 4.66 6.65
N ASN A 38 -8.62 3.39 6.47
CA ASN A 38 -9.81 2.73 7.00
C ASN A 38 -9.76 2.53 8.55
N PRO A 39 -10.82 2.89 9.32
CA PRO A 39 -10.90 2.68 10.78
C PRO A 39 -10.91 1.22 11.23
N GLU A 40 -11.24 0.25 10.37
CA GLU A 40 -11.42 -1.15 10.78
C GLU A 40 -10.14 -1.87 11.30
N HIS A 41 -8.96 -1.26 11.17
CA HIS A 41 -7.67 -1.92 11.44
C HIS A 41 -6.68 -1.12 12.30
N LYS A 42 -7.11 -0.05 12.96
CA LYS A 42 -6.19 0.87 13.66
C LYS A 42 -6.44 0.91 15.14
N LYS A 43 -5.37 0.64 15.90
CA LYS A 43 -5.35 0.72 17.36
C LYS A 43 -5.63 2.14 17.88
N ASN A 44 -5.24 3.17 17.11
CA ASN A 44 -5.47 4.60 17.43
C ASN A 44 -6.20 5.33 16.27
N PRO A 45 -7.55 5.28 16.21
CA PRO A 45 -8.33 5.92 15.14
C PRO A 45 -8.20 7.45 15.08
N GLY A 46 -7.98 8.11 16.22
CA GLY A 46 -7.91 9.57 16.34
C GLY A 46 -6.81 10.23 15.49
N ASP A 47 -5.66 9.56 15.32
CA ASP A 47 -4.53 10.03 14.49
C ASP A 47 -4.86 10.10 12.98
N PHE A 48 -6.02 9.58 12.58
CA PHE A 48 -6.50 9.60 11.20
C PHE A 48 -7.66 10.58 10.98
N GLY A 49 -8.05 11.34 12.01
CA GLY A 49 -9.21 12.24 11.95
C GLY A 49 -10.54 11.49 11.97
N LEU A 50 -10.59 10.34 12.66
CA LEU A 50 -11.76 9.46 12.71
C LEU A 50 -12.30 9.38 14.15
N THR A 51 -13.61 9.59 14.32
CA THR A 51 -14.33 9.57 15.62
C THR A 51 -15.65 8.80 15.44
N PRO A 52 -16.12 7.89 16.35
CA PRO A 52 -15.56 7.34 17.61
C PRO A 52 -15.05 5.86 17.42
N PRO A 53 -14.59 5.12 18.46
CA PRO A 53 -13.76 3.93 18.28
C PRO A 53 -14.60 2.71 17.90
N MET A 54 -14.35 2.17 16.70
CA MET A 54 -14.83 0.83 16.36
C MET A 54 -13.96 -0.20 17.07
N ALA A 55 -14.55 -0.98 17.97
CA ALA A 55 -13.87 -2.07 18.66
C ALA A 55 -13.08 -2.93 17.65
N PRO A 56 -11.80 -3.23 17.91
CA PRO A 56 -11.01 -4.07 17.01
C PRO A 56 -11.68 -5.43 16.92
N ARG A 57 -12.24 -5.76 15.75
CA ARG A 57 -12.82 -7.09 15.51
C ARG A 57 -11.72 -8.13 15.75
N PRO A 58 -11.92 -9.13 16.64
CA PRO A 58 -10.92 -10.16 16.91
C PRO A 58 -10.50 -10.83 15.60
N GLY A 59 -9.20 -10.83 15.30
CA GLY A 59 -8.62 -11.49 14.13
C GLY A 59 -8.23 -10.62 12.93
N LYS A 60 -8.26 -9.27 13.03
CA LYS A 60 -7.81 -8.38 11.94
C LYS A 60 -6.77 -7.32 12.36
N ALA A 61 -5.90 -7.65 13.32
CA ALA A 61 -4.77 -6.81 13.76
C ALA A 61 -3.57 -6.87 12.78
N LEU A 62 -3.83 -6.67 11.49
CA LEU A 62 -2.79 -6.75 10.46
C LEU A 62 -1.79 -5.58 10.58
N CYS A 63 -2.22 -4.40 11.05
CA CYS A 63 -1.35 -3.23 11.22
C CYS A 63 -0.40 -3.31 12.43
N ASP A 64 -0.75 -4.09 13.46
CA ASP A 64 0.13 -4.27 14.63
C ASP A 64 1.42 -4.99 14.25
N VAL A 65 1.33 -5.98 13.36
CA VAL A 65 2.48 -6.72 12.83
C VAL A 65 3.39 -5.83 11.96
N ALA A 66 2.79 -4.86 11.25
CA ALA A 66 3.53 -3.92 10.42
C ALA A 66 4.13 -2.73 11.21
N GLY A 67 3.73 -2.52 12.47
CA GLY A 67 4.23 -1.45 13.32
C GLY A 67 3.80 -0.03 12.90
N ILE A 68 2.73 0.10 12.12
CA ILE A 68 2.30 1.41 11.55
C ILE A 68 1.09 1.92 12.30
N PHE A 69 1.33 2.89 13.18
CA PHE A 69 0.31 3.43 14.07
C PHE A 69 -0.12 4.85 13.72
N ARG A 70 0.70 5.61 12.98
CA ARG A 70 0.43 7.01 12.64
C ARG A 70 0.16 7.19 11.16
N ARG A 71 -0.78 8.08 10.83
CA ARG A 71 -1.11 8.45 9.44
C ARG A 71 0.10 8.94 8.66
N ARG A 72 0.96 9.72 9.31
CA ARG A 72 2.18 10.26 8.69
C ARG A 72 3.14 9.15 8.26
N ASP A 73 3.26 8.08 9.04
CA ASP A 73 4.18 6.97 8.77
C ASP A 73 3.63 6.13 7.61
N ALA A 74 2.31 5.91 7.58
CA ALA A 74 1.63 5.27 6.45
C ALA A 74 1.74 6.09 5.15
N LEU A 75 1.60 7.42 5.23
CA LEU A 75 1.79 8.30 4.09
C LEU A 75 3.24 8.31 3.61
N ALA A 76 4.21 8.28 4.53
CA ALA A 76 5.62 8.19 4.17
C ALA A 76 5.90 6.91 3.39
N LEU A 77 5.43 5.76 3.87
CA LEU A 77 5.56 4.48 3.18
C LEU A 77 4.85 4.46 1.82
N LEU A 78 3.66 5.06 1.71
CA LEU A 78 2.97 5.22 0.42
C LEU A 78 3.85 5.99 -0.57
N LYS A 79 4.42 7.12 -0.16
CA LYS A 79 5.32 7.93 -0.99
C LYS A 79 6.59 7.16 -1.36
N GLU A 80 7.17 6.40 -0.44
CA GLU A 80 8.33 5.55 -0.72
C GLU A 80 8.02 4.43 -1.72
N GLY A 81 6.81 3.87 -1.67
CA GLY A 81 6.29 2.95 -2.68
C GLY A 81 6.35 3.53 -4.08
N ILE A 82 5.86 4.76 -4.23
CA ILE A 82 5.87 5.48 -5.50
C ILE A 82 7.30 5.78 -5.95
N ARG A 83 8.17 6.28 -5.05
CA ARG A 83 9.59 6.55 -5.34
C ARG A 83 10.36 5.32 -5.80
N SER A 84 9.98 4.15 -5.32
CA SER A 84 10.63 2.87 -5.64
C SER A 84 10.02 2.19 -6.87
N ASP A 85 9.21 2.90 -7.66
CA ASP A 85 8.44 2.36 -8.80
C ASP A 85 7.65 1.09 -8.45
N CYS A 86 7.26 0.97 -7.18
CA CYS A 86 6.46 -0.13 -6.68
C CYS A 86 4.99 0.26 -6.80
N VAL A 87 4.55 0.58 -8.02
CA VAL A 87 3.18 1.01 -8.33
C VAL A 87 2.57 0.11 -9.40
N SER A 88 1.24 0.07 -9.45
CA SER A 88 0.53 -0.74 -10.43
C SER A 88 0.71 -0.19 -11.85
N ASP A 89 0.74 -1.09 -12.83
CA ASP A 89 0.56 -0.76 -14.26
C ASP A 89 -0.85 -0.25 -14.61
N ARG A 90 -1.83 -0.43 -13.71
CA ARG A 90 -3.20 0.04 -13.92
C ARG A 90 -3.39 1.37 -13.23
N PHE A 91 -3.88 2.35 -13.99
CA PHE A 91 -4.19 3.69 -13.50
C PHE A 91 -5.69 3.97 -13.57
N GLU A 92 -6.17 4.79 -12.63
CA GLU A 92 -7.54 5.28 -12.58
C GLU A 92 -7.50 6.79 -12.34
N LYS A 93 -7.96 7.57 -13.33
CA LYS A 93 -7.90 9.05 -13.30
C LYS A 93 -6.50 9.60 -12.96
N GLY A 94 -5.46 8.99 -13.52
CA GLY A 94 -4.06 9.40 -13.29
C GLY A 94 -3.41 8.84 -12.02
N TRP A 95 -4.11 8.01 -11.25
CA TRP A 95 -3.59 7.41 -10.02
C TRP A 95 -3.35 5.91 -10.18
N PRO A 96 -2.19 5.36 -9.77
CA PRO A 96 -1.98 3.93 -9.74
C PRO A 96 -3.04 3.24 -8.89
N LYS A 97 -3.63 2.15 -9.37
CA LYS A 97 -4.69 1.45 -8.63
C LYS A 97 -4.17 0.87 -7.32
N ASN A 98 -2.90 0.45 -7.32
CA ASN A 98 -2.18 -0.04 -6.17
C ASN A 98 -0.79 0.58 -6.10
N VAL A 99 -0.32 0.80 -4.88
CA VAL A 99 1.06 1.16 -4.55
C VAL A 99 1.52 0.19 -3.49
N TRP A 100 2.74 -0.33 -3.63
CA TRP A 100 3.34 -1.24 -2.66
C TRP A 100 4.57 -0.61 -2.01
N ALA A 101 4.76 -0.92 -0.74
CA ALA A 101 5.90 -0.45 0.03
C ALA A 101 6.43 -1.58 0.91
N VAL A 102 7.70 -1.49 1.31
CA VAL A 102 8.33 -2.48 2.19
C VAL A 102 8.72 -1.79 3.50
N THR A 103 8.28 -2.35 4.62
CA THR A 103 8.67 -1.84 5.94
C THR A 103 10.12 -2.23 6.27
N GLY A 104 10.71 -1.63 7.32
CA GLY A 104 12.03 -2.00 7.80
C GLY A 104 12.18 -3.48 8.21
N CYS A 105 11.07 -4.17 8.49
CA CYS A 105 11.05 -5.60 8.82
C CYS A 105 10.75 -6.51 7.60
N ASN A 106 10.93 -6.00 6.38
CA ASN A 106 10.63 -6.73 5.12
C ASN A 106 9.16 -7.15 4.95
N LEU A 107 8.22 -6.48 5.62
CA LEU A 107 6.80 -6.71 5.38
C LEU A 107 6.34 -5.85 4.20
N VAL A 108 5.70 -6.49 3.22
CA VAL A 108 5.12 -5.80 2.08
C VAL A 108 3.74 -5.28 2.44
N LEU A 109 3.50 -4.01 2.15
CA LEU A 109 2.22 -3.35 2.27
C LEU A 109 1.65 -3.11 0.88
N GLU A 110 0.36 -3.34 0.73
CA GLU A 110 -0.42 -2.90 -0.43
C GLU A 110 -1.31 -1.74 -0.01
N SER A 111 -1.14 -0.60 -0.68
CA SER A 111 -2.04 0.55 -0.62
C SER A 111 -2.92 0.57 -1.86
N GLN A 112 -4.23 0.50 -1.69
CA GLN A 112 -5.20 0.54 -2.78
C GLN A 112 -5.86 1.92 -2.85
N LEU A 113 -6.04 2.40 -4.08
CA LEU A 113 -6.74 3.66 -4.37
C LEU A 113 -8.19 3.55 -3.88
N GLU A 114 -8.54 4.41 -2.93
CA GLU A 114 -9.85 4.52 -2.31
C GLU A 114 -10.72 5.59 -3.00
N ASN A 115 -10.11 6.73 -3.34
CA ASN A 115 -10.81 7.84 -3.96
C ASN A 115 -9.95 8.44 -5.11
N PRO A 116 -10.29 8.14 -6.38
CA PRO A 116 -9.55 8.61 -7.55
C PRO A 116 -9.71 10.11 -7.84
N GLN A 117 -10.70 10.79 -7.25
CA GLN A 117 -10.86 12.24 -7.36
C GLN A 117 -9.83 12.98 -6.51
N THR A 118 -9.34 12.36 -5.44
CA THR A 118 -8.45 13.00 -4.45
C THR A 118 -7.08 12.33 -4.31
N GLY A 119 -6.84 11.21 -5.00
CA GLY A 119 -5.62 10.43 -4.85
C GLY A 119 -5.46 9.85 -3.44
N SER A 120 -6.57 9.49 -2.80
CA SER A 120 -6.56 8.92 -1.44
C SER A 120 -6.40 7.41 -1.50
N TYR A 121 -5.48 6.89 -0.69
CA TYR A 121 -5.20 5.47 -0.56
C TYR A 121 -5.50 4.95 0.86
N HIS A 122 -5.78 3.65 0.93
CA HIS A 122 -5.80 2.88 2.17
C HIS A 122 -4.89 1.66 2.02
N GLY A 123 -4.17 1.26 3.07
CA GLY A 123 -3.21 0.17 2.98
C GLY A 123 -3.37 -0.94 4.00
N TYR A 124 -2.86 -2.11 3.66
CA TYR A 124 -2.82 -3.32 4.48
C TYR A 124 -1.60 -4.16 4.14
N PRO A 125 -1.06 -4.96 5.07
CA PRO A 125 0.04 -5.88 4.76
C PRO A 125 -0.43 -7.02 3.86
N LEU A 126 0.42 -7.38 2.91
CA LEU A 126 0.27 -8.62 2.15
C LEU A 126 0.71 -9.82 3.01
N PRO A 127 0.02 -10.97 2.90
CA PRO A 127 0.52 -12.22 3.45
C PRO A 127 1.93 -12.54 2.91
N GLY A 128 2.80 -13.11 3.74
CA GLY A 128 4.17 -13.46 3.31
C GLY A 128 4.23 -14.51 2.19
N ASN A 129 3.16 -15.28 1.98
CA ASN A 129 3.03 -16.23 0.88
C ASN A 129 2.34 -15.66 -0.37
N ASP A 130 1.97 -14.38 -0.39
CA ASP A 130 1.41 -13.72 -1.57
C ASP A 130 2.51 -13.56 -2.63
N PRO A 131 2.32 -14.06 -3.87
CA PRO A 131 3.32 -13.92 -4.93
C PRO A 131 3.72 -12.46 -5.21
N MET A 132 2.79 -11.52 -5.07
CA MET A 132 3.07 -10.09 -5.24
C MET A 132 4.08 -9.58 -4.21
N ALA A 133 4.08 -10.14 -2.99
CA ALA A 133 5.04 -9.74 -1.97
C ALA A 133 6.48 -10.07 -2.40
N ALA A 134 6.70 -11.23 -3.03
CA ALA A 134 8.02 -11.61 -3.54
C ALA A 134 8.48 -10.68 -4.68
N GLU A 135 7.59 -10.33 -5.60
CA GLU A 135 7.90 -9.39 -6.70
C GLU A 135 8.25 -7.99 -6.19
N VAL A 136 7.46 -7.47 -5.25
CA VAL A 136 7.71 -6.16 -4.64
C VAL A 136 9.05 -6.17 -3.90
N LEU A 137 9.35 -7.20 -3.10
CA LEU A 137 10.64 -7.29 -2.41
C LEU A 137 11.82 -7.30 -3.38
N ALA A 138 11.70 -8.03 -4.49
CA ALA A 138 12.74 -8.06 -5.52
C ALA A 138 12.94 -6.68 -6.18
N ARG A 139 11.86 -5.99 -6.55
CA ARG A 139 11.91 -4.63 -7.11
C ARG A 139 12.48 -3.62 -6.10
N TRP A 140 12.03 -3.69 -4.86
CA TRP A 140 12.46 -2.81 -3.78
C TRP A 140 13.97 -2.89 -3.53
N LYS A 141 14.50 -4.11 -3.45
CA LYS A 141 15.94 -4.34 -3.27
C LYS A 141 16.77 -3.77 -4.41
N ARG A 142 16.33 -3.93 -5.66
CA ARG A 142 17.01 -3.33 -6.82
C ARG A 142 17.07 -1.81 -6.68
N ARG A 143 15.94 -1.17 -6.35
CA ARG A 143 15.86 0.28 -6.19
C ARG A 143 16.61 0.87 -5.00
N LYS A 144 16.89 0.09 -3.96
CA LYS A 144 17.71 0.54 -2.82
C LYS A 144 19.22 0.41 -3.07
N ASN A 145 19.61 -0.33 -4.10
CA ASN A 145 21.00 -0.51 -4.50
C ASN A 145 21.40 0.38 -5.69
N ASP A 146 20.42 1.03 -6.34
CA ASP A 146 20.60 2.07 -7.37
C ASP A 146 20.80 3.45 -6.71
#